data_AF-A0A370K665-F1
#
_entry.id   AF-A0A370K665-F1
#
_cell.length_a   1.000
_cell.length_b   1.000
_cell.length_c   1.000
_cell.angle_alpha   90.00
_cell.angle_beta   90.00
_cell.angle_gamma   90.00
#
_symmetry.space_group_name_H-M   'P 1'
#
loop_
_entity.id
_entity.type
_entity.pdbx_description
1 polymer ?
#
loop_
_entity_poly.entity_id
_entity_poly.type
_entity_poly.pdbx_seq_one_letter_code
_entity_poly.pdbx_strand_id
1 'polypeptide(L)' 'MANDYRPLPDGPVLCDACAKTGQDVEMEPHHTLPPEAHEHAQREKAELQSYRCPECESIDVFRID' A
#
# COMPACT_ATOMS: atom_id res chain seq x y z
N MET A 1 4.27 -15.35 -10.14
CA MET A 1 2.97 -14.65 -10.05
C MET A 1 3.27 -13.18 -10.13
N ALA A 2 2.68 -12.46 -11.09
CA ALA A 2 2.84 -11.02 -11.21
C ALA A 2 2.36 -10.39 -9.89
N ASN A 3 3.29 -9.77 -9.16
CA ASN A 3 2.95 -8.99 -7.97
C ASN A 3 2.38 -7.66 -8.48
N ASP A 4 1.21 -7.70 -9.12
CA ASP A 4 0.53 -6.49 -9.58
C ASP A 4 0.02 -5.78 -8.33
N TYR A 5 0.81 -4.82 -7.87
CA TYR A 5 0.38 -3.89 -6.84
C TYR A 5 -0.90 -3.21 -7.30
N ARG A 6 -1.90 -3.16 -6.41
CA ARG A 6 -3.17 -2.50 -6.73
C ARG A 6 -2.88 -1.02 -7.04
N PRO A 7 -3.57 -0.42 -8.02
CA PRO A 7 -3.46 1.01 -8.24
C PRO A 7 -3.91 1.77 -7.00
N LEU A 8 -3.27 2.90 -6.74
CA LEU A 8 -3.67 3.80 -5.66
C LEU A 8 -5.10 4.29 -5.95
N PRO A 9 -6.05 4.14 -5.01
CA PRO A 9 -7.38 4.69 -5.20
C PRO A 9 -7.32 6.22 -5.27
N ASP A 10 -8.21 6.83 -6.05
CA ASP A 10 -8.39 8.30 -6.09
C ASP A 10 -8.90 8.92 -4.77
N GLY A 11 -9.15 8.10 -3.75
CA GLY A 11 -9.72 8.47 -2.46
C GLY A 11 -8.84 8.07 -1.27
N PRO A 12 -9.37 8.15 -0.04
CA PRO A 12 -8.62 7.76 1.15
C PRO A 12 -8.25 6.28 1.10
N VAL A 13 -7.00 5.95 1.39
CA VAL A 13 -6.53 4.58 1.48
C VAL A 13 -7.03 4.01 2.79
N LEU A 14 -7.94 3.03 2.76
CA LEU A 14 -8.48 2.41 3.96
C LEU A 14 -7.80 1.08 4.23
N CYS A 15 -7.56 0.78 5.51
CA CYS A 15 -6.97 -0.47 5.92
C CYS A 15 -7.97 -1.63 5.79
N ASP A 16 -7.69 -2.57 4.87
CA ASP A 16 -8.47 -3.79 4.63
C ASP A 16 -8.60 -4.65 5.91
N ALA A 17 -7.58 -4.66 6.76
CA ALA A 17 -7.59 -5.41 8.01
C ALA A 17 -8.55 -4.81 9.05
N CYS A 18 -8.55 -3.49 9.21
CA CYS A 18 -9.48 -2.79 10.10
C CYS A 18 -10.91 -2.78 9.53
N ALA A 19 -11.07 -2.69 8.20
CA ALA A 19 -12.38 -2.76 7.57
C ALA A 19 -13.08 -4.09 7.87
N LYS A 20 -12.32 -5.20 7.91
CA LYS A 20 -12.84 -6.52 8.33
C LYS A 20 -13.31 -6.57 9.79
N THR A 21 -12.80 -5.70 10.65
CA THR A 21 -13.26 -5.58 12.05
C THR A 21 -14.36 -4.53 12.23
N GLY A 22 -14.84 -3.91 11.14
CA GLY A 22 -15.86 -2.86 11.15
C GLY A 22 -15.31 -1.46 11.44
N GLN A 23 -13.99 -1.25 11.27
CA GLN A 23 -13.35 0.05 11.43
C GLN A 23 -12.76 0.54 10.11
N ASP A 24 -13.24 1.66 9.62
CA ASP A 24 -12.63 2.34 8.48
C ASP A 24 -11.48 3.23 8.98
N VAL A 25 -10.26 2.69 8.92
CA VAL A 25 -9.04 3.40 9.32
C VAL A 25 -8.31 3.86 8.08
N GLU A 26 -8.15 5.17 7.95
CA GLU A 26 -7.32 5.77 6.91
C GLU A 26 -5.84 5.44 7.18
N MET A 27 -5.20 4.84 6.18
CA MET A 27 -3.79 4.50 6.22
C MET A 27 -2.96 5.74 5.85
N GLU A 28 -1.84 5.89 6.54
CA GLU A 28 -0.94 7.01 6.31
C GLU A 28 0.16 6.62 5.31
N PRO A 29 0.56 7.53 4.41
CA PRO A 29 1.65 7.26 3.48
C PRO A 29 2.92 6.95 4.28
N HIS A 30 3.51 5.80 3.99
CA HIS A 30 4.74 5.35 4.62
C HIS A 30 5.92 5.59 3.68
N HIS A 31 6.95 6.27 4.16
CA HIS A 31 8.13 6.56 3.36
C HIS A 31 9.05 5.34 3.15
N THR A 32 8.78 4.23 3.84
CA THR A 32 9.56 3.00 3.71
C THR A 32 8.82 2.03 2.81
N LEU A 33 9.38 1.77 1.62
CA LEU A 33 8.95 0.67 0.77
C LEU A 33 9.66 -0.62 1.23
N PRO A 34 8.94 -1.74 1.38
CA PRO A 34 9.59 -3.01 1.63
C PRO A 34 10.52 -3.36 0.46
N PRO A 35 11.65 -4.06 0.72
CA PRO A 35 12.69 -4.30 -0.29
C PRO A 35 12.17 -5.02 -1.53
N GLU A 36 11.22 -5.95 -1.37
CA GLU A 36 10.54 -6.63 -2.47
C GLU A 36 9.78 -5.67 -3.41
N ALA A 37 9.11 -4.66 -2.85
CA ALA A 37 8.41 -3.64 -3.61
C ALA A 37 9.40 -2.72 -4.32
N HIS A 38 10.50 -2.38 -3.66
CA HIS A 38 11.55 -1.58 -4.27
C HIS A 38 12.23 -2.29 -5.46
N GLU A 39 12.45 -3.60 -5.38
CA GLU A 39 12.94 -4.40 -6.51
C GLU A 39 11.93 -4.47 -7.66
N HIS A 40 10.64 -4.59 -7.34
CA HIS A 40 9.57 -4.61 -8.33
C HIS A 40 9.43 -3.26 -9.05
N ALA A 41 9.41 -2.15 -8.29
CA ALA A 41 9.36 -0.79 -8.82
C ALA A 41 10.49 -0.53 -9.82
N GLN A 42 11.72 -0.95 -9.49
CA GLN A 42 12.86 -0.82 -10.41
C GLN A 42 12.76 -1.71 -11.65
N ARG A 43 12.26 -2.94 -11.49
CA ARG A 43 12.13 -3.89 -12.60
C ARG A 43 11.06 -3.44 -13.61
N GLU A 44 9.90 -3.07 -13.12
CA GLU A 44 8.75 -2.69 -13.94
C GLU A 44 8.76 -1.19 -14.30
N LYS A 45 9.71 -0.42 -13.77
CA LYS A 45 9.74 1.06 -13.83
C LYS A 45 8.43 1.69 -13.34
N ALA A 46 7.81 1.05 -12.35
CA ALA A 46 6.57 1.51 -11.74
C ALA A 46 6.87 2.33 -10.49
N GLU A 47 6.15 3.43 -10.31
CA GLU A 47 6.18 4.17 -9.05
C GLU A 47 5.25 3.47 -8.04
N LEU A 48 5.79 3.15 -6.86
CA LEU A 48 5.04 2.52 -5.78
C LEU A 48 5.00 3.43 -4.56
N GLN A 49 3.88 3.44 -3.86
CA GLN A 49 3.69 4.12 -2.58
C GLN A 49 3.22 3.10 -1.55
N SER A 50 3.95 2.96 -0.45
CA SER A 50 3.49 2.19 0.69
C SER A 50 2.65 3.06 1.62
N TYR A 51 1.69 2.43 2.28
CA TYR A 51 0.83 3.01 3.29
C TYR A 51 0.88 2.11 4.52
N ARG A 52 0.89 2.71 5.71
CA ARG A 52 0.84 1.99 6.98
C ARG A 52 -0.40 2.39 7.74
N CYS A 53 -1.12 1.41 8.24
CA CYS A 53 -2.23 1.63 9.14
C CYS A 53 -1.69 2.01 10.54
N PRO A 54 -2.09 3.14 11.13
CA PRO A 54 -1.66 3.54 12.47
C PRO A 54 -2.21 2.63 13.58
N GLU A 55 -3.36 1.99 13.36
CA GLU A 55 -4.05 1.18 14.38
C GLU A 55 -3.50 -0.25 14.47
N CYS A 56 -3.30 -0.90 13.32
CA CYS A 56 -2.91 -2.31 13.25
C CYS A 56 -1.53 -2.55 12.65
N GLU A 57 -0.82 -1.47 12.28
CA GLU A 57 0.52 -1.50 11.70
C GLU A 57 0.65 -2.28 10.39
N SER A 58 -0.48 -2.64 9.76
CA SER A 58 -0.49 -3.31 8.46
C SER A 58 0.05 -2.37 7.38
N ILE A 59 0.84 -2.93 6.47
CA ILE A 59 1.43 -2.20 5.34
C ILE A 59 0.80 -2.69 4.05
N ASP A 60 0.20 -1.77 3.30
CA ASP A 60 -0.25 -2.00 1.94
C ASP A 60 0.64 -1.20 0.98
N VAL A 61 0.87 -1.74 -0.21
CA VAL A 61 1.67 -1.10 -1.24
C VAL A 61 0.83 -0.95 -2.49
N PHE A 62 0.81 0.26 -3.02
CA PHE A 62 0.01 0.64 -4.19
C PHE A 62 0.92 1.17 -5.30
N ARG A 63 0.49 0.98 -6.55
CA ARG A 63 1.12 1.60 -7.72
C ARG A 63 0.51 2.97 -7.98
N ILE A 64 1.36 3.97 -8.24
CA ILE A 64 0.98 5.35 -8.51
C ILE A 64 1.31 5.80 -9.96
N ASP A 65 1.61 4.85 -10.84
CA ASP A 65 1.75 5.05 -12.29
C ASP A 65 0.48 5.63 -12.94
#